data_AF-A0A540WHE2-F1
#
_entry.id   AF-A0A540WHE2-F1
#
_cell.length_a   1.000
_cell.length_b   1.000
_cell.length_c   1.000
_cell.angle_alpha   90.00
_cell.angle_beta   90.00
_cell.angle_gamma   90.00
#
_symmetry.space_group_name_H-M   'P 1'
#
loop_
_entity.id
_entity.type
_entity.pdbx_description
1 polymer ?
#
loop_
_entity_poly.entity_id
_entity_poly.type
_entity_poly.pdbx_seq_one_letter_code
_entity_poly.pdbx_strand_id
1 'polypeptide(L)'
;AYWNLFCLGQALMPLIEDTELAQAALEPYRSLFPAEYMGRMRDKLGLAAAAEGDAQLVDDLLALLAASAVDYTIFWHRLSQAVAAQDFSPVRDLFPDRAGWDAWAARYTERLAREDRPQAAARMQRTNPRFVLRNHLGELAIRAA
;
A
#
# COMPACT_ATOMS: atom_id res chain seq x y z
N ALA A 1 9.44 6.26 11.73
CA ALA A 1 8.94 6.89 12.96
C ALA A 1 9.52 6.27 14.25
N TYR A 2 9.87 4.98 14.26
CA TYR A 2 10.45 4.30 15.44
C TYR A 2 11.57 5.08 16.15
N TRP A 3 12.54 5.61 15.40
CA TRP A 3 13.63 6.40 15.98
C TRP A 3 13.14 7.63 16.77
N ASN A 4 12.14 8.35 16.25
CA ASN A 4 11.58 9.51 16.95
C ASN A 4 10.87 9.10 18.25
N LEU A 5 10.18 7.94 18.24
CA LEU A 5 9.55 7.38 19.44
C LEU A 5 10.62 6.96 20.47
N PHE A 6 11.74 6.39 20.01
CA PHE A 6 12.87 6.09 20.87
C PHE A 6 13.44 7.36 21.52
N CYS A 7 13.69 8.42 20.74
CA CYS A 7 14.13 9.71 21.27
C CYS A 7 13.13 10.30 22.27
N LEU A 8 11.82 10.19 22.01
CA LEU A 8 10.78 10.62 22.94
C LEU A 8 10.82 9.81 24.24
N GLY A 9 10.96 8.48 24.15
CA GLY A 9 11.09 7.60 25.32
C GLY A 9 12.31 7.95 26.17
N GLN A 10 13.44 8.28 25.53
CA GLN A 10 14.64 8.76 26.23
C GLN A 10 14.40 10.10 26.96
N ALA A 11 13.70 11.04 26.33
CA ALA A 11 13.38 12.33 26.97
C ALA A 11 12.44 12.18 28.17
N LEU A 12 11.58 11.15 28.19
CA LEU A 12 10.66 10.85 29.29
C LEU A 12 11.28 9.98 30.39
N MET A 13 12.52 9.49 30.21
CA MET A 13 13.19 8.59 31.16
C MET A 13 13.24 9.12 32.60
N PRO A 14 13.50 10.42 32.88
CA PRO A 14 13.48 10.94 34.26
C PRO A 14 12.12 10.84 34.96
N LEU A 15 11.03 10.66 34.23
CA LEU A 15 9.68 10.47 34.78
C LEU A 15 9.29 8.99 34.86
N ILE A 16 9.80 8.17 33.93
CA ILE A 16 9.50 6.74 33.87
C ILE A 16 10.33 5.97 34.90
N GLU A 17 11.59 6.38 35.11
CA GLU A 17 12.55 5.79 36.05
C GLU A 17 12.81 4.28 35.84
N ASP A 18 12.36 3.72 34.72
CA ASP A 18 12.47 2.32 34.34
C ASP A 18 12.77 2.20 32.84
N THR A 19 13.99 1.75 32.54
CA THR A 19 14.45 1.59 31.16
C THR A 19 13.78 0.41 30.46
N GLU A 20 13.51 -0.68 31.18
CA GLU A 20 12.89 -1.87 30.60
C GLU A 20 11.44 -1.57 30.21
N LEU A 21 10.70 -0.86 31.07
CA LEU A 21 9.35 -0.41 30.78
C LEU A 21 9.30 0.51 29.56
N ALA A 22 10.22 1.48 29.46
CA ALA A 22 10.30 2.38 28.32
C ALA A 22 10.62 1.66 27.00
N GLN A 23 11.49 0.65 27.02
CA GLN A 23 11.80 -0.16 25.84
C GLN A 23 10.62 -1.05 25.46
N ALA A 24 10.00 -1.71 26.44
CA ALA A 24 8.82 -2.56 26.22
C ALA A 24 7.65 -1.78 25.59
N ALA A 25 7.51 -0.49 25.91
CA ALA A 25 6.50 0.37 25.30
C ALA A 25 6.75 0.67 23.81
N LEU A 26 8.00 0.54 23.33
CA LEU A 26 8.38 0.79 21.93
C LEU A 26 8.28 -0.47 21.06
N GLU A 27 8.45 -1.65 21.66
CA GLU A 27 8.40 -2.94 20.96
C GLU A 27 7.12 -3.16 20.13
N PRO A 28 5.91 -2.79 20.59
CA PRO A 28 4.70 -2.92 19.79
C PRO A 28 4.77 -2.21 18.44
N TYR A 29 5.52 -1.12 18.28
CA TYR A 29 5.65 -0.46 16.98
C TYR A 29 6.21 -1.40 15.91
N ARG A 30 7.16 -2.27 16.28
CA ARG A 30 7.84 -3.18 15.35
C ARG A 30 6.91 -4.23 14.76
N SER A 31 5.87 -4.62 15.49
CA SER A 31 4.87 -5.59 15.03
C SER A 31 3.62 -4.92 14.47
N LEU A 32 3.12 -3.86 15.12
CA LEU A 32 1.90 -3.16 14.73
C LEU A 32 2.05 -2.45 13.39
N PHE A 33 3.17 -1.75 13.16
CA PHE A 33 3.33 -1.01 11.90
C PHE A 33 3.32 -1.93 10.67
N PRO A 34 4.12 -3.02 10.60
CA PRO A 34 4.06 -3.95 9.46
C PRO A 34 2.69 -4.62 9.32
N ALA A 35 2.03 -4.97 10.42
CA ALA A 35 0.70 -5.59 10.39
C ALA A 35 -0.36 -4.64 9.79
N GLU A 36 -0.39 -3.40 10.26
CA GLU A 36 -1.29 -2.35 9.76
C GLU A 36 -0.97 -1.97 8.31
N TYR A 37 0.32 -1.85 7.97
CA TYR A 37 0.78 -1.62 6.62
C TYR A 37 0.27 -2.71 5.67
N MET A 38 0.49 -3.98 6.01
CA MET A 38 0.04 -5.10 5.19
C MET A 38 -1.48 -5.20 5.11
N GLY A 39 -2.20 -4.87 6.20
CA GLY A 39 -3.65 -4.74 6.18
C GLY A 39 -4.12 -3.73 5.14
N ARG A 40 -3.52 -2.54 5.13
CA ARG A 40 -3.83 -1.49 4.15
C ARG A 40 -3.45 -1.91 2.73
N MET A 41 -2.31 -2.56 2.53
CA MET A 41 -1.91 -3.04 1.21
C MET A 41 -2.87 -4.09 0.65
N ARG A 42 -3.35 -5.01 1.49
CA ARG A 42 -4.42 -5.96 1.13
C ARG A 42 -5.70 -5.25 0.74
N ASP A 43 -6.13 -4.24 1.49
CA ASP A 43 -7.30 -3.45 1.14
C ASP A 43 -7.15 -2.74 -0.22
N LYS A 44 -5.96 -2.24 -0.54
CA LYS A 44 -5.66 -1.63 -1.86
C LYS A 44 -5.69 -2.64 -3.00
N LEU A 45 -5.40 -3.91 -2.71
CA LEU A 45 -5.47 -5.05 -3.63
C LEU A 45 -6.85 -5.74 -3.65
N GLY A 46 -7.79 -5.35 -2.80
CA GLY A 46 -9.12 -5.96 -2.74
C GLY A 46 -9.17 -7.29 -1.97
N LEU A 47 -8.13 -7.60 -1.18
CA LEU A 47 -8.01 -8.86 -0.44
C LEU A 47 -8.58 -8.69 0.97
N ALA A 48 -9.58 -9.48 1.36
CA ALA A 48 -10.24 -9.32 2.66
C ALA A 48 -9.49 -10.04 3.79
N ALA A 49 -9.04 -11.27 3.54
CA ALA A 49 -8.31 -12.08 4.50
C ALA A 49 -6.81 -12.06 4.21
N ALA A 50 -5.98 -12.24 5.25
CA ALA A 50 -4.56 -12.49 5.06
C ALA A 50 -4.35 -13.91 4.54
N ALA A 51 -3.45 -14.07 3.57
CA ALA A 51 -2.99 -15.37 3.10
C ALA A 51 -1.47 -15.39 3.01
N GLU A 52 -0.91 -16.60 3.05
CA GLU A 52 0.51 -16.80 2.76
C GLU A 52 0.82 -16.32 1.33
N GLY A 53 1.96 -15.65 1.17
CA GLY A 53 2.39 -15.05 -0.10
C GLY A 53 1.86 -13.64 -0.37
N ASP A 54 0.91 -13.11 0.41
CA ASP A 54 0.42 -11.73 0.22
C ASP A 54 1.53 -10.68 0.36
N ALA A 55 2.50 -10.90 1.25
CA ALA A 55 3.66 -10.02 1.43
C ALA A 55 4.54 -10.00 0.17
N GLN A 56 4.89 -11.18 -0.35
CA GLN A 56 5.69 -11.28 -1.58
C GLN A 56 4.95 -10.68 -2.79
N LEU A 57 3.64 -10.89 -2.88
CA LEU A 57 2.81 -10.31 -3.94
C LEU A 57 2.85 -8.78 -3.91
N VAL A 58 2.83 -8.18 -2.71
CA VAL A 58 2.97 -6.73 -2.52
C VAL A 58 4.37 -6.25 -2.87
N ASP A 59 5.41 -6.93 -2.39
CA ASP A 59 6.79 -6.52 -2.62
C ASP A 59 7.16 -6.59 -4.11
N ASP A 60 6.78 -7.67 -4.79
CA ASP A 60 6.96 -7.83 -6.25
C ASP A 60 6.26 -6.72 -7.03
N LEU A 61 5.04 -6.36 -6.62
CA LEU A 61 4.29 -5.27 -7.25
C LEU A 61 5.02 -3.94 -7.09
N LEU A 62 5.45 -3.61 -5.87
CA LEU A 62 6.12 -2.35 -5.59
C LEU A 62 7.46 -2.25 -6.33
N ALA A 63 8.19 -3.36 -6.41
CA ALA A 63 9.41 -3.45 -7.21
C ALA A 63 9.12 -3.20 -8.71
N LEU A 64 8.05 -3.80 -9.25
CA LEU A 64 7.65 -3.61 -10.64
C LEU A 64 7.23 -2.16 -10.93
N LEU A 65 6.45 -1.54 -10.04
CA LEU A 65 6.05 -0.13 -10.15
C LEU A 65 7.27 0.79 -10.15
N ALA A 66 8.25 0.52 -9.27
CA ALA A 66 9.48 1.29 -9.18
C ALA A 66 10.33 1.14 -10.45
N ALA A 67 10.56 -0.10 -10.91
CA ALA A 67 11.36 -0.39 -12.10
C ALA A 67 10.75 0.22 -13.38
N SER A 68 9.42 0.28 -13.45
CA SER A 68 8.68 0.84 -14.60
C SER A 68 8.33 2.32 -14.45
N ALA A 69 8.75 2.97 -13.36
CA ALA A 69 8.39 4.36 -13.02
C ALA A 69 6.88 4.67 -13.14
N VAL A 70 6.04 3.70 -12.76
CA VAL A 70 4.58 3.83 -12.86
C VAL A 70 4.07 4.75 -11.76
N ASP A 71 3.16 5.66 -12.13
CA ASP A 71 2.52 6.55 -11.18
C ASP A 71 1.73 5.76 -10.13
N TYR A 72 2.15 5.89 -8.86
CA TYR A 72 1.60 5.13 -7.75
C TYR A 72 0.08 5.29 -7.61
N THR A 73 -0.43 6.52 -7.61
CA THR A 73 -1.86 6.77 -7.38
C THR A 73 -2.71 6.29 -8.55
N ILE A 74 -2.28 6.58 -9.77
CA ILE A 74 -2.98 6.17 -11.00
C ILE A 74 -3.03 4.64 -11.10
N PHE A 75 -1.93 3.95 -10.77
CA PHE A 75 -1.91 2.48 -10.77
C PHE A 75 -3.03 1.92 -9.88
N TRP A 76 -3.08 2.32 -8.61
CA TRP A 76 -4.07 1.80 -7.65
C TRP A 76 -5.51 2.11 -8.07
N HIS A 77 -5.73 3.32 -8.61
CA HIS A 77 -7.04 3.70 -9.12
C HIS A 77 -7.44 2.87 -10.36
N ARG A 78 -6.54 2.69 -11.34
CA ARG A 78 -6.83 1.87 -12.52
C ARG A 78 -7.01 0.40 -12.19
N LEU A 79 -6.25 -0.13 -11.23
CA LEU A 79 -6.40 -1.50 -10.76
C LEU A 79 -7.81 -1.74 -10.19
N SER A 80 -8.37 -0.80 -9.42
CA SER A 80 -9.73 -0.95 -8.88
C SER A 80 -10.80 -0.93 -9.97
N GLN A 81 -10.61 -0.14 -11.03
CA GLN A 81 -11.50 -0.15 -12.20
C GLN A 81 -11.36 -1.46 -12.99
N ALA A 82 -10.13 -1.96 -13.17
CA ALA A 82 -9.86 -3.22 -13.86
C ALA A 82 -10.49 -4.42 -13.16
N VAL A 83 -10.41 -4.49 -11.83
CA VAL A 83 -11.06 -5.55 -11.06
C VAL A 83 -12.59 -5.50 -11.19
N ALA A 84 -13.17 -4.30 -11.19
CA ALA A 84 -14.61 -4.12 -11.38
C ALA A 84 -15.08 -4.52 -12.79
N ALA A 85 -14.34 -4.09 -13.82
CA ALA A 85 -14.65 -4.34 -15.24
C ALA A 85 -14.21 -5.73 -15.73
N GLN A 86 -13.37 -6.43 -14.96
CA GLN A 86 -12.70 -7.68 -15.35
C GLN A 86 -11.82 -7.52 -16.59
N ASP A 87 -11.24 -6.33 -16.75
CA ASP A 87 -10.31 -6.02 -17.84
C ASP A 87 -9.06 -5.35 -17.28
N PHE A 88 -7.95 -6.08 -17.32
CA PHE A 88 -6.64 -5.60 -16.87
C PHE A 88 -5.82 -4.93 -17.97
N SER A 89 -6.32 -4.88 -19.21
CA SER A 89 -5.62 -4.26 -20.35
C SER A 89 -5.19 -2.80 -20.07
N PRO A 90 -6.04 -1.93 -19.49
CA PRO A 90 -5.67 -0.54 -19.19
C PRO A 90 -4.59 -0.39 -18.11
N VAL A 91 -4.45 -1.40 -17.24
CA VAL A 91 -3.40 -1.45 -16.19
C VAL A 91 -2.12 -1.99 -16.79
N ARG A 92 -2.22 -3.04 -17.60
CA ARG A 92 -1.11 -3.60 -18.38
C ARG A 92 -0.41 -2.53 -19.20
N ASP A 93 -1.16 -1.58 -19.77
CA ASP A 93 -0.64 -0.44 -20.54
C ASP A 93 0.18 0.58 -19.76
N LEU A 94 0.19 0.52 -18.44
CA LEU A 94 1.10 1.30 -17.61
C LEU A 94 2.53 0.77 -17.62
N PHE A 95 2.73 -0.50 -17.94
CA PHE A 95 4.01 -1.18 -17.77
C PHE A 95 4.74 -1.32 -19.11
N PRO A 96 5.98 -0.80 -19.24
CA PRO A 96 6.86 -1.15 -20.35
C PRO A 96 7.27 -2.62 -20.29
N ASP A 97 7.58 -3.14 -19.10
CA ASP A 97 7.83 -4.58 -18.87
C ASP A 97 6.51 -5.35 -18.80
N ARG A 98 6.03 -5.77 -19.98
CA ARG A 98 4.80 -6.54 -20.11
C ARG A 98 4.92 -7.93 -19.49
N ALA A 99 6.09 -8.57 -19.60
CA ALA A 99 6.29 -9.92 -19.09
C ALA A 99 6.28 -9.94 -17.55
N GLY A 100 6.93 -8.97 -16.91
CA GLY A 100 6.89 -8.80 -15.46
C GLY A 100 5.48 -8.53 -14.96
N TRP A 101 4.73 -7.65 -15.62
CA TRP A 101 3.33 -7.42 -15.31
C TRP A 101 2.47 -8.67 -15.49
N ASP A 102 2.56 -9.35 -16.64
CA ASP A 102 1.72 -10.51 -16.95
C ASP A 102 1.97 -11.65 -15.93
N ALA A 103 3.23 -11.86 -15.52
CA ALA A 103 3.58 -12.82 -14.48
C ALA A 103 3.01 -12.45 -13.11
N TRP A 104 3.08 -11.18 -12.72
CA TRP A 104 2.50 -10.71 -11.46
C TRP A 104 0.96 -10.78 -11.48
N ALA A 105 0.34 -10.34 -12.57
CA ALA A 105 -1.11 -10.28 -12.73
C ALA A 105 -1.75 -11.68 -12.71
N ALA A 106 -1.06 -12.70 -13.23
CA ALA A 106 -1.48 -14.09 -13.12
C ALA A 106 -1.59 -14.53 -11.66
N ARG A 107 -0.55 -14.32 -10.85
CA ARG A 107 -0.55 -14.64 -9.40
C ARG A 107 -1.61 -13.84 -8.63
N TYR A 108 -1.74 -12.56 -8.94
CA TYR A 108 -2.75 -11.69 -8.32
C TYR A 108 -4.17 -12.17 -8.65
N THR A 109 -4.44 -12.53 -9.91
CA THR A 109 -5.77 -13.00 -10.34
C THR A 109 -6.15 -14.31 -9.67
N GLU A 110 -5.20 -15.24 -9.53
CA GLU A 110 -5.40 -16.49 -8.78
C GLU A 110 -5.72 -16.19 -7.30
N ARG A 111 -4.97 -15.27 -6.68
CA ARG A 111 -5.21 -14.85 -5.30
C ARG A 111 -6.57 -14.17 -5.13
N LEU A 112 -6.96 -13.33 -6.08
CA LEU A 112 -8.22 -12.59 -6.10
C LEU A 112 -9.42 -13.50 -6.37
N ALA A 113 -9.23 -14.63 -7.06
CA ALA A 113 -10.30 -15.60 -7.31
C ALA A 113 -10.88 -16.24 -6.03
N ARG A 114 -10.19 -16.08 -4.89
CA ARG A 114 -10.65 -16.51 -3.57
C ARG A 114 -11.58 -15.50 -2.88
N GLU A 115 -11.75 -14.32 -3.47
CA GLU A 115 -12.55 -13.22 -2.92
C GLU A 115 -13.86 -13.06 -3.72
N ASP A 116 -14.88 -12.48 -3.08
CA ASP A 116 -16.05 -11.98 -3.80
C ASP A 116 -15.67 -10.71 -4.58
N ARG A 117 -15.64 -10.81 -5.92
CA ARG A 117 -15.09 -9.77 -6.79
C ARG A 117 -15.82 -8.41 -6.67
N PRO A 118 -17.16 -8.33 -6.70
CA PRO A 118 -17.90 -7.13 -6.35
C PRO A 118 -17.44 -6.48 -5.02
N GLN A 119 -17.26 -7.27 -3.97
CA GLN A 119 -16.79 -6.75 -2.67
C GLN A 119 -15.33 -6.30 -2.71
N ALA A 120 -14.47 -7.05 -3.42
CA ALA A 120 -13.07 -6.68 -3.64
C ALA A 120 -12.96 -5.33 -4.38
N ALA A 121 -13.72 -5.16 -5.47
CA ALA A 121 -13.77 -3.91 -6.22
C ALA A 121 -14.24 -2.73 -5.35
N ALA A 122 -15.32 -2.91 -4.59
CA ALA A 122 -15.84 -1.87 -3.69
C ALA A 122 -14.82 -1.49 -2.60
N ARG A 123 -14.12 -2.48 -2.02
CA ARG A 123 -13.04 -2.27 -1.05
C ARG A 123 -11.93 -1.42 -1.66
N MET A 124 -11.45 -1.78 -2.85
CA MET A 124 -10.40 -1.06 -3.54
C MET A 124 -10.81 0.37 -3.90
N GLN A 125 -12.04 0.59 -4.36
CA GLN A 125 -12.53 1.93 -4.72
C GLN A 125 -12.64 2.85 -3.51
N ARG A 126 -12.88 2.30 -2.31
CA ARG A 126 -12.88 3.06 -1.05
C ARG A 126 -11.48 3.42 -0.55
N THR A 127 -10.47 2.61 -0.86
CA THR A 127 -9.10 2.78 -0.33
C THR A 127 -8.10 3.35 -1.34
N ASN A 128 -8.39 3.25 -2.64
CA ASN A 128 -7.54 3.74 -3.73
C ASN A 128 -8.07 5.09 -4.25
N PRO A 129 -7.47 6.22 -3.81
CA PRO A 129 -7.98 7.54 -4.17
C PRO A 129 -7.78 7.82 -5.65
N ARG A 130 -8.76 8.52 -6.25
CA ARG A 130 -8.63 9.05 -7.62
C ARG A 130 -7.75 10.29 -7.68
N PHE A 131 -7.71 11.08 -6.61
CA PHE A 131 -6.99 12.35 -6.54
C PHE A 131 -6.08 12.37 -5.31
N VAL A 132 -4.90 12.94 -5.49
CA VAL A 132 -3.94 13.27 -4.42
C VAL A 132 -3.41 14.66 -4.68
N LEU A 133 -2.98 15.35 -3.62
CA LEU A 133 -2.35 16.67 -3.75
C LEU A 133 -0.96 16.49 -4.38
N ARG A 134 -0.91 16.56 -5.72
CA ARG A 134 0.35 16.55 -6.46
C ARG A 134 1.01 17.92 -6.30
N ASN A 135 2.32 17.96 -6.11
CA ASN A 135 3.06 19.21 -5.88
C ASN A 135 2.76 20.29 -6.94
N HIS A 136 2.70 19.92 -8.23
CA HIS A 136 2.39 20.88 -9.30
C HIS A 136 0.98 21.45 -9.22
N LEU A 137 -0.02 20.67 -8.76
CA LEU A 137 -1.39 21.18 -8.56
C LEU A 137 -1.42 22.16 -7.37
N GLY A 138 -0.67 21.85 -6.30
CA GLY A 138 -0.50 22.77 -5.18
C GLY A 138 0.16 24.08 -5.60
N GLU A 139 1.22 24.00 -6.39
CA GLU A 139 1.93 25.17 -6.93
C GLU A 139 1.02 26.05 -7.81
N LEU A 140 0.21 25.44 -8.68
CA LEU A 140 -0.74 26.19 -9.51
C LEU A 140 -1.75 26.96 -8.66
N ALA A 141 -2.26 26.35 -7.58
CA ALA A 141 -3.16 27.02 -6.65
C ALA A 141 -2.48 28.17 -5.90
N ILE A 142 -1.22 27.99 -5.48
CA ILE A 142 -0.42 29.04 -4.81
C ILE A 142 -0.19 30.23 -5.75
N ARG A 143 0.14 29.99 -7.03
CA ARG A 143 0.39 31.06 -8.01
C ARG A 143 -0.85 31.85 -8.39
N ALA A 144 -2.03 31.28 -8.20
CA ALA A 144 -3.31 31.91 -8.55
C ALA A 144 -3.95 32.70 -7.41
N ALA A 145 -3.40 32.61 -6.18
CA ALA A 145 -3.87 33.32 -4.99
C ALA A 145 -3.18 34.68 -4.81
#